data_AF-A0A655AM21-F1
#
_entry.id   AF-A0A655AM21-F1
#
_cell.length_a   1.000
_cell.length_b   1.000
_cell.length_c   1.000
_cell.angle_alpha   90.00
_cell.angle_beta   90.00
_cell.angle_gamma   90.00
#
_symmetry.space_group_name_H-M   'P 1'
#
loop_
_entity.id
_entity.type
_entity.pdbx_description
1 polymer ?
#
loop_
_entity_poly.entity_id
_entity_poly.type
_entity_poly.pdbx_seq_one_letter_code
_entity_poly.pdbx_strand_id
1 'polypeptide(L)'
;MPVYAGTDAGSTIEHGRIADEVAALQRIGMTAHEALGAACWDARRWLGRPGLDDRASADLLCYAQDPRQGPGVLQHPDLVILRGRTFGP
;
A
#
# COMPACT_ATOMS: atom_id res chain seq x y z
N MET A 1 14.27 10.91 -9.73
CA MET A 1 14.04 9.51 -10.15
C MET A 1 12.81 9.00 -9.40
N PRO A 2 11.88 8.27 -10.02
CA PRO A 2 10.74 7.69 -9.29
C PRO A 2 11.23 6.61 -8.31
N VAL A 3 10.56 6.51 -7.15
CA VAL A 3 10.86 5.54 -6.08
C VAL A 3 9.55 4.85 -5.67
N TYR A 4 9.59 3.53 -5.48
CA TYR A 4 8.46 2.70 -5.11
C TYR A 4 8.80 1.84 -3.90
N ALA A 5 7.80 1.46 -3.10
CA ALA A 5 8.01 0.65 -1.90
C ALA A 5 8.33 -0.81 -2.25
N GLY A 6 9.34 -1.38 -1.59
CA GLY A 6 9.68 -2.80 -1.70
C GLY A 6 10.47 -3.26 -0.47
N THR A 7 10.01 -4.33 0.19
CA THR A 7 10.52 -4.75 1.52
C THR A 7 11.59 -5.84 1.47
N ASP A 8 11.81 -6.47 0.32
CA ASP A 8 12.60 -7.72 0.20
C ASP A 8 12.13 -8.86 1.13
N ALA A 9 10.81 -8.90 1.40
CA ALA A 9 10.20 -9.92 2.27
C ALA A 9 10.25 -11.32 1.65
N GLY A 10 10.49 -12.33 2.51
CA GLY A 10 10.68 -13.74 2.10
C GLY A 10 12.12 -14.24 2.21
N SER A 11 13.03 -13.38 2.67
CA SER A 11 14.43 -13.67 3.00
C SER A 11 14.60 -13.57 4.53
N THR A 12 15.51 -12.72 5.00
CA THR A 12 15.67 -12.31 6.41
C THR A 12 14.54 -11.40 6.90
N ILE A 13 13.74 -10.83 5.98
CA ILE A 13 12.60 -9.97 6.29
C ILE A 13 11.29 -10.77 6.24
N GLU A 14 10.50 -10.64 7.29
CA GLU A 14 9.18 -11.27 7.42
C GLU A 14 8.18 -10.75 6.37
N HIS A 15 7.20 -11.57 6.00
CA HIS A 15 6.06 -11.13 5.19
C HIS A 15 5.17 -10.12 5.95
N GLY A 16 4.40 -9.31 5.21
CA GLY A 16 3.45 -8.36 5.81
C GLY A 16 4.05 -7.01 6.24
N ARG A 17 5.30 -6.72 5.89
CA ARG A 17 6.04 -5.54 6.36
C ARG A 17 5.95 -4.31 5.47
N ILE A 18 5.00 -4.25 4.54
CA ILE A 18 4.90 -3.15 3.56
C ILE A 18 4.63 -1.78 4.21
N ALA A 19 3.91 -1.76 5.33
CA ALA A 19 3.61 -0.53 6.06
C ALA A 19 4.89 0.14 6.63
N ASP A 20 5.88 -0.67 7.03
CA ASP A 20 7.15 -0.17 7.56
C ASP A 20 7.98 0.48 6.46
N GLU A 21 7.94 -0.07 5.25
CA GLU A 21 8.63 0.52 4.10
C GLU A 21 7.98 1.85 3.70
N VAL A 22 6.65 1.94 3.72
CA VAL A 22 5.95 3.23 3.54
C VAL A 22 6.38 4.25 4.60
N ALA A 23 6.52 3.84 5.86
CA ALA A 23 7.04 4.71 6.91
C ALA A 23 8.53 5.08 6.68
N ALA A 24 9.33 4.18 6.14
CA ALA A 24 10.73 4.44 5.78
C ALA A 24 10.86 5.50 4.68
N LEU A 25 10.01 5.44 3.66
CA LEU A 25 9.96 6.42 2.58
C LEU A 25 9.65 7.84 3.09
N GLN A 26 8.79 7.98 4.10
CA GLN A 26 8.55 9.28 4.73
C GLN A 26 9.79 9.83 5.43
N ARG A 27 10.56 8.96 6.12
CA ARG A 27 11.80 9.37 6.81
C ARG A 27 12.88 9.90 5.88
N ILE A 28 12.82 9.56 4.58
CA ILE A 28 13.76 10.07 3.56
C ILE A 28 13.20 11.25 2.77
N GLY A 29 12.07 11.83 3.19
CA GLY A 29 11.57 13.12 2.69
C GLY A 29 10.31 13.05 1.83
N MET A 30 9.70 11.88 1.62
CA MET A 30 8.37 11.81 0.99
C MET A 30 7.29 12.30 1.93
N THR A 31 6.28 12.98 1.40
CA THR A 31 5.03 13.22 2.15
C THR A 31 4.30 11.90 2.40
N ALA A 32 3.41 11.86 3.40
CA ALA A 32 2.62 10.66 3.70
C ALA A 32 1.77 10.19 2.50
N HIS A 33 1.29 11.13 1.65
CA HIS A 33 0.55 10.79 0.44
C HIS A 33 1.46 10.20 -0.64
N GLU A 34 2.65 10.76 -0.87
CA GLU A 34 3.64 10.22 -1.83
C GLU A 34 4.12 8.83 -1.41
N ALA A 35 4.45 8.64 -0.13
CA ALA A 35 4.91 7.36 0.38
C ALA A 35 3.83 6.27 0.27
N LEU A 36 2.57 6.60 0.57
CA LEU A 36 1.46 5.67 0.37
C LEU A 36 1.24 5.38 -1.13
N GLY A 37 1.32 6.41 -1.98
CA GLY A 37 1.20 6.28 -3.43
C GLY A 37 2.26 5.35 -4.03
N ALA A 38 3.51 5.48 -3.55
CA ALA A 38 4.64 4.64 -3.91
C ALA A 38 4.45 3.15 -3.60
N ALA A 39 3.51 2.79 -2.70
CA ALA A 39 3.10 1.42 -2.42
C ALA A 39 1.75 1.03 -3.05
N CYS A 40 1.03 1.97 -3.66
CA CYS A 40 -0.34 1.83 -4.13
C CYS A 40 -0.47 2.23 -5.62
N TRP A 41 -1.05 3.40 -5.91
CA TRP A 41 -1.42 3.80 -7.27
C TRP A 41 -0.21 4.09 -8.16
N ASP A 42 0.90 4.60 -7.61
CA ASP A 42 2.12 4.87 -8.39
C ASP A 42 2.81 3.56 -8.76
N ALA A 43 2.93 2.64 -7.81
CA ALA A 43 3.48 1.30 -8.05
C ALA A 43 2.64 0.52 -9.06
N ARG A 44 1.31 0.56 -8.96
CA ARG A 44 0.42 -0.10 -9.93
C ARG A 44 0.64 0.44 -11.33
N ARG A 45 0.69 1.76 -11.51
CA ARG A 45 0.98 2.39 -12.81
C ARG A 45 2.33 1.96 -13.36
N TRP A 46 3.38 1.95 -12.53
CA TRP A 46 4.71 1.50 -12.93
C TRP A 46 4.73 0.02 -13.37
N LEU A 47 3.96 -0.84 -12.70
CA LEU A 47 3.79 -2.25 -13.06
C LEU A 47 2.86 -2.49 -14.28
N GLY A 48 2.38 -1.43 -14.94
CA GLY A 48 1.43 -1.56 -16.05
C GLY A 48 0.05 -2.08 -15.63
N ARG A 49 -0.34 -1.84 -14.37
CA ARG A 49 -1.65 -2.22 -13.81
C ARG A 49 -2.55 -0.98 -13.66
N PRO A 50 -3.87 -1.12 -13.86
CA PRO A 50 -4.81 -0.03 -13.61
C PRO A 50 -4.85 0.33 -12.12
N GLY A 51 -5.21 1.58 -11.82
CA GLY A 51 -5.42 2.07 -10.46
C GLY A 51 -6.85 1.83 -10.00
N LEU A 52 -7.49 2.88 -9.48
CA LEU A 52 -8.92 2.92 -9.17
C LEU A 52 -9.67 3.51 -10.36
N ASP A 53 -9.82 2.70 -11.40
CA ASP A 53 -10.46 3.09 -12.66
C ASP A 53 -11.77 2.34 -12.87
N ASP A 54 -12.69 2.91 -13.67
CA ASP A 54 -13.92 2.21 -14.08
C ASP A 54 -13.56 0.86 -14.72
N ARG A 55 -14.33 -0.19 -14.35
CA ARG A 55 -14.14 -1.57 -14.80
C ARG A 55 -12.79 -2.23 -14.44
N ALA A 56 -11.94 -1.60 -13.63
CA ALA A 56 -10.74 -2.26 -13.08
C ALA A 56 -11.11 -3.34 -12.05
N SER A 57 -10.14 -4.22 -11.74
CA SER A 57 -10.31 -5.19 -10.64
C SER A 57 -10.58 -4.47 -9.32
N ALA A 58 -11.59 -4.90 -8.59
CA ALA A 58 -11.89 -4.39 -7.25
C ALA A 58 -10.91 -4.97 -6.22
N ASP A 59 -9.68 -4.43 -6.22
CA ASP A 59 -8.63 -4.71 -5.24
C ASP A 59 -8.49 -3.49 -4.32
N LEU A 60 -9.09 -3.56 -3.13
CA LEU A 60 -9.24 -2.45 -2.22
C LEU A 60 -8.78 -2.82 -0.81
N LEU A 61 -8.15 -1.87 -0.14
CA LEU A 61 -8.01 -1.85 1.31
C LEU A 61 -8.86 -0.70 1.82
N CYS A 62 -9.79 -1.00 2.73
CA CYS A 62 -10.67 0.00 3.31
C CYS A 62 -10.23 0.28 4.75
N TYR A 63 -10.23 1.55 5.10
CA TYR A 63 -9.88 2.02 6.44
C TYR A 63 -10.93 3.04 6.92
N ALA A 64 -11.35 2.92 8.17
CA ALA A 64 -12.13 3.92 8.88
C ALA A 64 -11.25 5.08 9.34
N GLN A 65 -9.98 4.79 9.67
CA GLN A 65 -8.96 5.80 9.98
C GLN A 65 -8.12 6.10 8.74
N ASP A 66 -7.60 7.31 8.61
CA ASP A 66 -6.74 7.66 7.47
C ASP A 66 -5.45 6.83 7.49
N PRO A 67 -5.19 5.96 6.50
CA PRO A 67 -4.01 5.09 6.47
C PRO A 67 -2.69 5.89 6.35
N ARG A 68 -2.75 7.20 6.09
CA ARG A 68 -1.57 8.09 6.08
C ARG A 68 -1.10 8.47 7.49
N GLN A 69 -1.85 8.14 8.54
CA GLN A 69 -1.47 8.44 9.93
C GLN A 69 -0.30 7.60 10.45
N GLY A 70 0.15 6.59 9.68
CA GLY A 70 1.37 5.84 9.95
C GLY A 70 1.18 4.33 9.87
N PRO A 71 2.26 3.56 10.12
CA PRO A 71 2.26 2.11 9.96
C PRO A 71 1.23 1.43 10.86
N GLY A 72 0.99 1.96 12.07
CA GLY A 72 -0.01 1.44 13.00
C GLY A 72 -1.44 1.43 12.48
N VAL A 73 -1.79 2.27 11.50
CA VAL A 73 -3.10 2.22 10.82
C VAL A 73 -2.98 1.40 9.53
N LEU A 74 -1.97 1.68 8.72
CA LEU A 74 -1.78 1.07 7.40
C LEU A 74 -1.64 -0.47 7.45
N GLN A 75 -1.12 -1.02 8.54
CA GLN A 75 -0.98 -2.46 8.72
C GLN A 75 -2.29 -3.16 9.15
N HIS A 76 -3.34 -2.40 9.45
CA HIS A 76 -4.61 -2.88 9.98
C HIS A 76 -5.80 -2.36 9.16
N PRO A 77 -6.00 -2.84 7.92
CA PRO A 77 -7.20 -2.52 7.16
C PRO A 77 -8.44 -3.10 7.85
N ASP A 78 -9.53 -2.34 7.84
CA ASP A 78 -10.84 -2.77 8.36
C ASP A 78 -11.52 -3.79 7.43
N LEU A 79 -11.21 -3.72 6.13
CA LEU A 79 -11.70 -4.66 5.13
C LEU A 79 -10.69 -4.79 4.00
N VAL A 80 -10.42 -6.04 3.60
CA VAL A 80 -9.65 -6.37 2.42
C VAL A 80 -10.61 -6.86 1.34
N ILE A 81 -10.57 -6.27 0.15
CA ILE A 81 -11.31 -6.74 -1.02
C ILE A 81 -10.30 -7.12 -2.08
N LEU A 82 -10.34 -8.37 -2.53
CA LEU A 82 -9.48 -8.86 -3.60
C LEU A 82 -10.35 -9.40 -4.75
N ARG A 83 -10.24 -8.79 -5.93
CA ARG A 83 -11.05 -9.13 -7.11
C ARG A 83 -12.55 -9.15 -6.81
N GLY A 84 -13.01 -8.18 -6.01
CA GLY A 84 -14.42 -8.06 -5.61
C GLY A 84 -14.88 -9.02 -4.52
N ARG A 85 -13.99 -9.86 -3.96
CA ARG A 85 -14.31 -10.73 -2.82
C ARG A 85 -13.80 -10.12 -1.53
N THR A 86 -14.66 -10.07 -0.52
CA THR A 86 -14.34 -9.54 0.81
C THR A 86 -13.59 -10.58 1.66
N PHE A 87 -12.57 -10.12 2.37
CA PHE A 87 -11.80 -10.86 3.36
C PHE A 87 -11.78 -10.02 4.63
N GLY A 88 -12.30 -10.59 5.72
CA GLY A 88 -12.10 -10.01 7.04
C GLY A 88 -10.68 -10.32 7.54
N PRO A 89 -10.10 -9.44 8.36
CA PRO A 89 -8.95 -9.82 9.18
C PRO A 89 -9.28 -10.99 10.13
#